data_AF-A0AAW0JN93-F1
#
_entry.id   AF-A0AAW0JN93-F1
#
_cell.length_a   1.000
_cell.length_b   1.000
_cell.length_c   1.000
_cell.angle_alpha   90.00
_cell.angle_beta   90.00
_cell.angle_gamma   90.00
#
_symmetry.space_group_name_H-M   'P 1'
#
loop_
_entity.id
_entity.type
_entity.pdbx_description
1 polymer ?
#
loop_
_entity_poly.entity_id
_entity_poly.type
_entity_poly.pdbx_seq_one_letter_code
_entity_poly.pdbx_strand_id
1 'polypeptide(L)'
;MPYRVRENLFISNISDAAEILQKGSTEITHILSVLSSVSISFFSEWRSNLVIPAKEIKKVYAGGGGGGDGCSGSVEEDSIADGGSKSPLSPDKILYSLEYAGKDLKLVRMAVPIRDMESEDLLDYLDVCFDFIDRNRKEGSVLVHCFAGVSRRYTLFIPFLVIGFTGFR
;
A
#
# COMPACT_ATOMS: atom_id res chain seq x y z
N MET A 1 19.05 -4.74 8.52
CA MET A 1 18.43 -6.03 8.18
C MET A 1 16.96 -6.00 8.60
N PRO A 2 16.03 -6.46 7.74
CA PRO A 2 14.62 -6.55 8.08
C PRO A 2 14.37 -7.41 9.33
N TYR A 3 13.39 -7.01 10.13
CA TYR A 3 12.94 -7.74 11.30
C TYR A 3 11.80 -8.70 10.92
N ARG A 4 11.97 -10.00 11.16
CA ARG A 4 10.93 -11.00 10.92
C ARG A 4 9.90 -10.96 12.05
N VAL A 5 8.66 -10.65 11.71
CA VAL A 5 7.54 -10.58 12.66
C VAL A 5 6.77 -11.90 12.68
N ARG A 6 6.64 -12.54 11.52
CA ARG A 6 5.95 -13.81 11.37
C ARG A 6 6.54 -14.61 10.22
N GLU A 7 6.05 -15.83 10.02
CA GLU A 7 6.36 -16.59 8.81
C GLU A 7 6.02 -15.78 7.55
N ASN A 8 7.03 -15.64 6.69
CA ASN A 8 6.95 -14.90 5.43
C ASN A 8 6.57 -13.41 5.57
N LEU A 9 6.67 -12.82 6.77
CA LEU A 9 6.35 -11.41 7.03
C LEU A 9 7.50 -10.70 7.75
N PHE A 10 8.01 -9.66 7.09
CA PHE A 10 9.13 -8.86 7.55
C PHE A 10 8.74 -7.39 7.65
N ILE A 11 9.37 -6.67 8.58
CA ILE A 11 9.29 -5.22 8.70
C ILE A 11 10.66 -4.62 8.53
N SER A 12 10.77 -3.49 7.82
CA SER A 12 12.02 -2.74 7.77
C SER A 12 11.82 -1.23 7.68
N ASN A 13 12.95 -0.53 7.77
CA ASN A 13 13.04 0.88 7.38
C ASN A 13 13.25 1.01 5.86
N ILE A 14 13.22 2.26 5.39
CA ILE A 14 13.46 2.62 4.00
C ILE A 14 14.87 2.26 3.49
N SER A 15 15.90 2.30 4.35
CA SER A 15 17.27 1.97 3.94
C SER A 15 17.42 0.49 3.60
N ASP A 16 16.88 -0.39 4.45
CA ASP A 16 16.88 -1.84 4.19
C ASP A 16 16.05 -2.17 2.94
N ALA A 17 14.89 -1.53 2.76
CA ALA A 17 14.05 -1.74 1.58
C ALA A 17 14.76 -1.29 0.29
N ALA A 18 15.44 -0.14 0.33
CA ALA A 18 16.26 0.35 -0.79
C ALA A 18 17.41 -0.59 -1.14
N GLU A 19 18.04 -1.21 -0.15
CA GLU A 19 19.11 -2.18 -0.36
C GLU A 19 18.58 -3.45 -1.04
N ILE A 20 17.44 -3.97 -0.58
CA ILE A 20 16.78 -5.15 -1.18
C ILE A 20 16.33 -4.87 -2.61
N LEU A 21 15.79 -3.68 -2.88
CA LEU A 21 15.42 -3.29 -4.23
C LEU A 21 16.64 -3.20 -5.15
N GLN A 22 17.78 -2.68 -4.68
CA GLN A 22 19.00 -2.58 -5.51
C GLN A 22 19.70 -3.92 -5.74
N LYS A 23 19.87 -4.71 -4.67
CA LYS A 23 20.70 -5.92 -4.70
C LYS A 23 19.89 -7.17 -5.05
N GLY A 24 18.57 -7.11 -4.86
CA GLY A 24 17.68 -8.25 -4.86
C GLY A 24 17.67 -8.96 -3.50
N SER A 25 16.76 -9.92 -3.36
CA SER A 25 16.71 -10.85 -2.23
C SER A 25 16.27 -12.22 -2.72
N THR A 26 16.78 -13.27 -2.10
CA THR A 26 16.32 -14.65 -2.32
C THR A 26 15.15 -15.02 -1.43
N GLU A 27 14.94 -14.26 -0.35
CA GLU A 27 13.90 -14.54 0.65
C GLU A 27 12.66 -13.67 0.42
N ILE A 28 12.85 -12.41 0.02
CA ILE A 28 11.79 -11.42 -0.16
C ILE A 28 11.39 -11.36 -1.62
N THR A 29 10.10 -11.46 -1.88
CA THR A 29 9.50 -11.47 -3.22
C THR A 29 8.56 -10.28 -3.42
N HIS A 30 7.93 -9.84 -2.34
CA HIS A 30 6.94 -8.77 -2.34
C HIS A 30 7.32 -7.67 -1.34
N ILE A 31 7.09 -6.41 -1.71
CA ILE A 31 7.37 -5.25 -0.87
C ILE A 31 6.11 -4.38 -0.78
N LEU A 32 5.68 -4.10 0.44
CA LEU A 32 4.65 -3.11 0.74
C LEU A 32 5.32 -1.82 1.23
N SER A 33 5.28 -0.78 0.39
CA SER A 33 5.75 0.56 0.71
C SER A 33 4.58 1.41 1.18
N VAL A 34 4.57 1.76 2.46
CA VAL A 34 3.62 2.73 3.01
C VAL A 34 4.36 4.07 3.11
N LEU A 35 4.07 5.00 2.19
CA LEU A 35 4.81 6.26 2.02
C LEU A 35 3.82 7.39 1.71
N SER A 36 4.27 8.65 1.69
CA SER A 36 3.42 9.79 1.29
C SER A 36 3.15 9.86 -0.22
N SER A 37 3.89 9.09 -1.02
CA SER A 37 3.80 9.02 -2.48
C SER A 37 3.90 7.57 -2.95
N VAL A 38 3.20 7.27 -4.04
CA VAL A 38 3.30 5.96 -4.71
C VAL A 38 4.53 5.83 -5.60
N SER A 39 5.16 6.95 -5.97
CA SER A 39 6.25 6.99 -6.95
C SER A 39 7.49 6.26 -6.45
N ILE A 40 8.06 5.37 -7.26
CA ILE A 40 9.37 4.76 -6.97
C ILE A 40 10.49 5.81 -6.95
N SER A 41 10.34 6.90 -7.70
CA SER A 41 11.32 7.99 -7.75
C SER A 41 11.52 8.64 -6.39
N PHE A 42 10.61 8.43 -5.44
CA PHE A 42 10.80 8.79 -4.04
C PHE A 42 12.14 8.30 -3.48
N PHE A 43 12.62 7.12 -3.89
CA PHE A 43 13.92 6.62 -3.46
C PHE A 43 15.09 7.47 -3.98
N SER A 44 14.97 8.00 -5.20
CA SER A 44 15.97 8.91 -5.78
C SER A 44 15.91 10.32 -5.17
N GLU A 45 14.71 10.78 -4.78
CA GLU A 45 14.54 12.03 -4.04
C GLU A 45 15.12 11.93 -2.62
N TRP A 46 14.91 10.78 -1.96
CA TRP A 46 15.44 10.51 -0.64
C TRP A 46 16.97 10.31 -0.66
N ARG A 47 17.51 9.65 -1.69
CA ARG A 47 18.95 9.47 -1.92
C ARG A 47 19.28 9.64 -3.40
N SER A 48 19.92 10.75 -3.76
CA SER A 48 20.21 11.12 -5.15
C SER A 48 21.07 10.12 -5.93
N ASN A 49 21.85 9.28 -5.24
CA ASN A 49 22.65 8.21 -5.85
C ASN A 49 21.87 6.89 -6.02
N LEU A 50 20.57 6.87 -5.72
CA LEU A 50 19.75 5.68 -5.75
C LEU A 50 18.77 5.72 -6.92
N VAL A 51 18.97 4.84 -7.90
CA VAL A 51 18.02 4.61 -9.00
C VAL A 51 17.51 3.19 -8.90
N ILE A 52 16.20 3.04 -8.69
CA ILE A 52 15.54 1.75 -8.61
C ILE A 52 14.71 1.59 -9.88
N PRO A 53 15.01 0.61 -10.75
CA PRO A 53 14.19 0.35 -11.90
C PRO A 53 12.81 -0.13 -11.43
N ALA A 54 11.77 0.41 -12.06
CA ALA A 54 10.41 -0.07 -11.86
C ALA A 54 9.62 -0.07 -13.16
N LYS A 55 8.64 -0.96 -13.23
CA LYS A 55 7.67 -1.06 -14.31
C LYS A 55 6.27 -1.17 -13.71
N GLU A 56 5.45 -0.16 -13.96
CA GLU A 56 4.08 -0.12 -13.46
C GLU A 56 3.28 -1.32 -13.98
N ILE A 57 2.51 -1.93 -13.08
CA ILE A 57 1.55 -3.01 -13.37
C ILE A 57 0.13 -2.43 -13.36
N LYS A 58 -0.22 -1.70 -12.30
CA LYS A 58 -1.58 -1.15 -12.11
C LYS A 58 -1.57 0.01 -11.12
N LYS A 59 -2.37 1.04 -11.37
CA LYS A 59 -2.80 2.02 -10.36
C LYS A 59 -4.28 1.84 -10.05
N VAL A 60 -4.62 1.86 -8.77
CA VAL A 60 -6.01 1.79 -8.29
C VAL A 60 -6.37 3.12 -7.68
N TYR A 61 -7.54 3.63 -8.04
CA TYR A 61 -8.13 4.85 -7.51
C TYR A 61 -9.36 4.48 -6.68
N ALA A 62 -9.62 5.23 -5.63
CA ALA A 62 -10.82 5.07 -4.84
C ALA A 62 -12.02 5.59 -5.64
N GLY A 63 -13.09 4.81 -5.79
CA GLY A 63 -14.30 5.20 -6.55
C GLY A 63 -14.55 4.46 -7.87
N GLY A 64 -13.72 3.48 -8.23
CA GLY A 64 -13.90 2.67 -9.45
C GLY A 64 -14.96 1.57 -9.34
N GLY A 65 -16.23 1.94 -9.13
CA GLY A 65 -17.40 1.09 -9.44
C GLY A 65 -17.79 1.28 -10.91
N GLY A 66 -18.00 0.19 -11.65
CA GLY A 66 -18.12 0.16 -13.11
C GLY A 66 -19.20 1.09 -13.73
N GLY A 67 -18.97 1.42 -14.99
CA GLY A 67 -19.93 2.15 -15.82
C GLY A 67 -21.24 1.39 -16.07
N GLY A 68 -22.31 2.15 -16.25
CA GLY A 68 -23.62 1.67 -16.68
C GLY A 68 -24.68 2.78 -16.60
N ASP A 69 -24.93 3.38 -17.77
CA ASP A 69 -26.17 4.03 -18.24
C ASP A 69 -26.72 5.29 -17.56
N GLY A 70 -26.88 6.32 -18.39
CA GLY A 70 -27.47 7.59 -18.03
C GLY A 70 -29.00 7.57 -17.97
N CYS A 71 -29.56 8.46 -17.15
CA CYS A 71 -30.78 9.18 -17.49
C CYS A 71 -30.90 10.44 -16.63
N SER A 72 -31.24 11.53 -17.29
CA SER A 72 -31.69 12.79 -16.69
C SER A 72 -32.94 12.57 -15.83
N GLY A 73 -33.02 13.19 -14.64
CA GLY A 73 -34.26 13.25 -13.86
C GLY A 73 -34.08 13.79 -12.45
N SER A 74 -34.49 15.05 -12.26
CA SER A 74 -34.70 15.76 -10.99
C SER A 74 -35.78 15.14 -10.10
N VAL A 75 -35.57 15.02 -8.78
CA VAL A 75 -36.42 15.49 -7.65
C VAL A 75 -35.83 15.08 -6.28
N GLU A 76 -36.15 15.85 -5.25
CA GLU A 76 -35.75 15.69 -3.84
C GLU A 76 -36.59 14.65 -3.07
N GLU A 77 -36.08 14.31 -1.86
CA GLU A 77 -36.71 13.75 -0.65
C GLU A 77 -36.51 12.27 -0.24
N ASP A 78 -36.02 12.15 1.01
CA ASP A 78 -36.19 11.18 2.10
C ASP A 78 -36.24 9.65 1.84
N SER A 79 -35.27 8.91 2.42
CA SER A 79 -35.47 7.66 3.20
C SER A 79 -34.18 6.86 3.46
N ILE A 80 -34.20 6.11 4.56
CA ILE A 80 -33.12 5.30 5.16
C ILE A 80 -32.94 3.94 4.43
N ALA A 81 -31.67 3.48 4.43
CA ALA A 81 -31.13 2.12 4.16
C ALA A 81 -30.67 1.82 2.71
N ASP A 82 -29.37 1.54 2.53
CA ASP A 82 -28.86 0.26 2.02
C ASP A 82 -27.31 0.22 2.03
N GLY A 83 -26.76 -0.96 2.33
CA GLY A 83 -25.37 -1.23 2.67
C GLY A 83 -24.40 -1.26 1.48
N GLY A 84 -24.08 -0.09 0.93
CA GLY A 84 -23.01 0.07 -0.04
C GLY A 84 -21.77 0.72 0.59
N SER A 85 -20.67 -0.02 0.74
CA SER A 85 -19.34 0.54 1.02
C SER A 85 -18.93 1.50 -0.10
N LYS A 86 -19.40 2.75 -0.04
CA LYS A 86 -18.86 3.85 -0.82
C LYS A 86 -17.58 4.27 -0.12
N SER A 87 -16.45 3.94 -0.72
CA SER A 87 -15.14 4.41 -0.25
C SER A 87 -15.22 5.94 -0.03
N PRO A 88 -15.01 6.47 1.18
CA PRO A 88 -15.13 7.91 1.48
C PRO A 88 -14.06 8.78 0.81
N LEU A 89 -13.12 8.16 0.09
CA LEU A 89 -12.08 8.83 -0.65
C LEU A 89 -12.64 9.43 -1.96
N SER A 90 -12.15 10.61 -2.34
CA SER A 90 -12.53 11.26 -3.59
C SER A 90 -12.23 10.36 -4.81
N PRO A 91 -13.08 10.36 -5.86
CA PRO A 91 -12.97 9.48 -7.04
C PRO A 91 -11.59 9.46 -7.75
N ASP A 92 -10.83 10.54 -7.60
CA ASP A 92 -9.53 10.72 -8.27
C ASP A 92 -8.34 10.40 -7.35
N LYS A 93 -8.57 9.91 -6.14
CA LYS A 93 -7.50 9.64 -5.18
C LYS A 93 -6.90 8.26 -5.43
N ILE A 94 -5.59 8.20 -5.65
CA ILE A 94 -4.86 6.94 -5.76
C ILE A 94 -4.95 6.19 -4.41
N LEU A 95 -5.44 4.96 -4.46
CA LEU A 95 -5.50 4.02 -3.36
C LEU A 95 -4.15 3.29 -3.21
N TYR A 96 -3.64 2.74 -4.31
CA TYR A 96 -2.29 2.15 -4.37
C TYR A 96 -1.78 2.03 -5.80
N SER A 97 -0.46 1.87 -5.95
CA SER A 97 0.21 1.51 -7.20
C SER A 97 0.92 0.18 -7.04
N LEU A 98 0.77 -0.71 -8.01
CA LEU A 98 1.47 -1.99 -8.10
C LEU A 98 2.46 -1.93 -9.25
N GLU A 99 3.68 -2.38 -9.00
CA GLU A 99 4.77 -2.36 -9.97
C GLU A 99 5.73 -3.52 -9.77
N TYR A 100 6.41 -3.91 -10.83
CA TYR A 100 7.64 -4.67 -10.71
C TYR A 100 8.77 -3.70 -10.37
N ALA A 101 9.60 -4.03 -9.41
CA ALA A 101 10.64 -3.13 -8.92
C ALA A 101 11.94 -3.89 -8.61
N GLY A 102 13.02 -3.11 -8.52
CA GLY A 102 14.32 -3.59 -8.11
C GLY A 102 15.08 -4.36 -9.18
N LYS A 103 16.20 -4.95 -8.79
CA LYS A 103 17.10 -5.66 -9.70
C LYS A 103 16.36 -6.69 -10.54
N ASP A 104 16.55 -6.61 -11.86
CA ASP A 104 15.89 -7.44 -12.86
C ASP A 104 14.34 -7.38 -12.85
N LEU A 105 13.73 -6.40 -12.18
CA LEU A 105 12.27 -6.28 -12.02
C LEU A 105 11.61 -7.53 -11.42
N LYS A 106 12.32 -8.24 -10.54
CA LYS A 106 11.85 -9.51 -9.93
C LYS A 106 10.95 -9.32 -8.71
N LEU A 107 10.96 -8.16 -8.08
CA LEU A 107 10.17 -7.90 -6.88
C LEU A 107 8.86 -7.24 -7.25
N VAL A 108 7.78 -7.64 -6.60
CA VAL A 108 6.48 -6.96 -6.74
C VAL A 108 6.35 -5.96 -5.61
N ARG A 109 6.23 -4.67 -5.94
CA ARG A 109 6.07 -3.59 -4.97
C ARG A 109 4.66 -3.03 -5.04
N MET A 110 3.97 -2.97 -3.90
CA MET A 110 2.76 -2.20 -3.72
C MET A 110 3.08 -0.92 -2.95
N ALA A 111 2.75 0.23 -3.52
CA ALA A 111 2.94 1.53 -2.93
C ALA A 111 1.61 2.13 -2.52
N VAL A 112 1.46 2.48 -1.25
CA VAL A 112 0.24 3.04 -0.68
C VAL A 112 0.53 4.46 -0.20
N PRO A 113 -0.13 5.49 -0.79
CA PRO A 113 0.11 6.88 -0.46
C PRO A 113 -0.69 7.29 0.79
N ILE A 114 -0.09 7.14 1.97
CA ILE A 114 -0.71 7.59 3.23
C ILE A 114 -0.16 8.96 3.60
N ARG A 115 -1.05 9.96 3.64
CA ARG A 115 -0.71 11.30 4.10
C ARG A 115 -1.05 11.46 5.59
N ASP A 116 -0.24 12.25 6.28
CA ASP A 116 -0.43 12.58 7.70
C ASP A 116 -1.44 13.73 7.87
N MET A 117 -2.69 13.52 7.42
CA MET A 117 -3.78 14.50 7.57
C MET A 117 -4.99 13.85 8.19
N GLU A 118 -5.47 14.37 9.33
CA GLU A 118 -6.59 13.84 10.13
C GLU A 118 -7.86 13.51 9.32
N SER A 119 -8.08 14.17 8.19
CA SER A 119 -9.24 13.99 7.31
C SER A 119 -9.19 12.77 6.40
N GLU A 120 -8.08 12.03 6.29
CA GLU A 120 -8.06 10.82 5.46
C GLU A 120 -8.42 9.57 6.26
N ASP A 121 -9.39 8.82 5.74
CA ASP A 121 -9.74 7.49 6.22
C ASP A 121 -8.58 6.50 5.97
N LEU A 122 -8.11 5.86 7.04
CA LEU A 122 -7.03 4.86 6.97
C LEU A 122 -7.56 3.45 6.72
N LEU A 123 -8.85 3.19 6.96
CA LEU A 123 -9.42 1.84 6.91
C LEU A 123 -9.38 1.27 5.48
N ASP A 124 -9.77 2.07 4.49
CA ASP A 124 -9.68 1.70 3.08
C ASP A 124 -8.25 1.28 2.65
N TYR A 125 -7.23 1.93 3.21
CA TYR A 125 -5.83 1.59 2.96
C TYR A 125 -5.38 0.34 3.71
N LEU A 126 -5.90 0.13 4.91
CA LEU A 126 -5.59 -1.05 5.72
C LEU A 126 -6.11 -2.32 5.04
N ASP A 127 -7.35 -2.31 4.56
CA ASP A 127 -7.97 -3.49 3.94
C ASP A 127 -7.17 -3.96 2.72
N VAL A 128 -6.78 -3.05 1.83
CA VAL A 128 -5.95 -3.41 0.67
C VAL A 128 -4.55 -3.87 1.05
N CYS A 129 -3.97 -3.31 2.13
CA CYS A 129 -2.69 -3.76 2.67
C CYS A 129 -2.80 -5.18 3.24
N PHE A 130 -3.86 -5.48 4.00
CA PHE A 130 -4.11 -6.81 4.55
C PHE A 130 -4.26 -7.84 3.44
N ASP A 131 -5.08 -7.53 2.43
CA ASP A 131 -5.29 -8.42 1.29
C ASP A 131 -3.99 -8.68 0.52
N PHE A 132 -3.15 -7.66 0.35
CA PHE A 132 -1.85 -7.82 -0.28
C PHE A 132 -0.93 -8.72 0.55
N ILE A 133 -0.88 -8.52 1.87
CA ILE A 133 -0.03 -9.31 2.76
C ILE A 133 -0.52 -10.77 2.82
N ASP A 134 -1.82 -11.01 3.02
CA ASP A 134 -2.37 -12.35 3.20
C ASP A 134 -2.21 -13.23 1.95
N ARG A 135 -2.44 -12.66 0.77
CA ARG A 135 -2.25 -13.38 -0.50
C ARG A 135 -0.80 -13.72 -0.74
N ASN A 136 0.09 -12.73 -0.66
CA ASN A 136 1.47 -12.91 -1.08
C ASN A 136 2.33 -13.68 -0.07
N ARG A 137 1.94 -13.73 1.21
CA ARG A 137 2.62 -14.57 2.23
C ARG A 137 2.47 -16.08 1.99
N LYS A 138 1.47 -16.50 1.23
CA LYS A 138 1.22 -17.90 0.87
C LYS A 138 2.12 -18.37 -0.27
N GLU A 139 2.60 -17.44 -1.09
CA GLU A 139 3.40 -17.73 -2.30
C GLU A 139 4.88 -17.32 -2.14
N GLY A 140 5.18 -16.40 -1.23
CA GLY A 140 6.54 -15.98 -0.90
C GLY A 140 6.58 -15.12 0.34
N SER A 141 7.65 -14.32 0.53
CA SER A 141 7.75 -13.39 1.66
C SER A 141 7.43 -11.95 1.30
N VAL A 142 6.70 -11.30 2.21
CA VAL A 142 6.31 -9.90 2.15
C VAL A 142 7.15 -9.08 3.13
N LEU A 143 7.78 -8.02 2.61
CA LEU A 143 8.45 -7.00 3.39
C LEU A 143 7.57 -5.75 3.47
N VAL A 144 7.17 -5.34 4.66
CA VAL A 144 6.48 -4.08 4.90
C VAL A 144 7.49 -3.05 5.35
N HIS A 145 7.54 -1.90 4.68
CA HIS A 145 8.38 -0.80 5.11
C HIS A 145 7.65 0.54 5.06
N CYS A 146 8.22 1.46 5.82
CA CYS A 146 7.79 2.84 5.90
C CYS A 146 9.04 3.75 5.89
N PHE A 147 8.83 5.06 5.79
CA PHE A 147 9.81 6.02 6.28
C PHE A 147 9.91 5.90 7.82
N ALA A 148 10.94 5.23 8.31
CA ALA A 148 11.12 5.05 9.76
C ALA A 148 11.23 6.41 10.46
N GLY A 149 10.22 6.76 11.29
CA GLY A 149 10.32 7.83 12.27
C GLY A 149 9.83 9.22 11.89
N VAL A 150 9.05 9.42 10.82
CA VAL A 150 8.64 10.78 10.40
C VAL A 150 7.15 11.09 10.51
N SER A 151 6.25 10.11 10.67
CA SER A 151 4.82 10.44 10.77
C SER A 151 4.03 9.60 11.78
N ARG A 152 3.10 10.28 12.47
CA ARG A 152 2.32 9.76 13.60
C ARG A 152 1.40 8.62 13.19
N ARG A 153 0.90 8.64 11.95
CA ARG A 153 0.02 7.59 11.39
C ARG A 153 0.73 6.26 11.17
N TYR A 154 2.01 6.26 10.78
CA TYR A 154 2.76 5.02 10.54
C TYR A 154 3.01 4.22 11.82
N THR A 155 3.18 4.93 12.94
CA THR A 155 3.30 4.32 14.28
C THR A 155 2.03 3.57 14.68
N LEU A 156 0.87 3.89 14.13
CA LEU A 156 -0.38 3.15 14.35
C LEU A 156 -0.62 2.10 13.26
N PHE A 157 -0.30 2.43 12.01
CA PHE A 157 -0.61 1.61 10.84
C PHE A 157 0.17 0.30 10.80
N ILE A 158 1.49 0.34 11.02
CA ILE A 158 2.34 -0.84 10.96
C ILE A 158 2.02 -1.83 12.09
N PRO A 159 1.89 -1.40 13.36
CA PRO A 159 1.41 -2.29 14.41
C PRO A 159 0.02 -2.82 14.13
N PHE A 160 -0.91 -2.05 13.55
CA PHE A 160 -2.23 -2.57 13.20
C PHE A 160 -2.16 -3.67 12.12
N LEU A 161 -1.34 -3.48 11.08
CA LEU A 161 -1.08 -4.52 10.09
C LEU A 161 -0.53 -5.79 10.74
N VAL A 162 0.44 -5.65 11.64
CA VAL A 162 0.99 -6.80 12.38
C VAL A 162 -0.06 -7.45 13.28
N ILE A 163 -0.77 -6.64 14.07
CA ILE A 163 -1.72 -7.10 15.09
C ILE A 163 -2.90 -7.82 14.46
N GLY A 164 -3.41 -7.31 13.33
CA GLY A 164 -4.46 -7.97 12.55
C GLY A 164 -4.07 -9.38 12.12
N PHE A 165 -2.77 -9.66 11.94
CA PHE A 165 -2.29 -11.02 11.72
C PHE A 165 -1.99 -11.79 13.02
N THR A 166 -1.72 -11.15 14.17
CA THR A 166 -1.40 -11.82 15.46
C THR A 166 -2.56 -12.48 16.21
N GLY A 167 -3.78 -12.41 15.71
CA GLY A 167 -4.90 -13.19 16.24
C GLY A 167 -5.90 -12.35 17.03
N PHE A 168 -6.96 -11.96 16.33
CA PHE A 168 -8.33 -12.06 16.82
C PHE A 168 -9.06 -13.03 15.87
N ARG A 169 -8.85 -14.32 16.09
CA ARG A 169 -9.66 -15.38 15.52
C ARG A 169 -9.63 -16.57 16.46
#